data_AF-A0A264Y3K1-F1
#
_entry.id   AF-A0A264Y3K1-F1
#
_cell.length_a   1.000
_cell.length_b   1.000
_cell.length_c   1.000
_cell.angle_alpha   90.00
_cell.angle_beta   90.00
_cell.angle_gamma   90.00
#
_symmetry.space_group_name_H-M   'P 1'
#
loop_
_entity.id
_entity.type
_entity.pdbx_description
1 polymer ?
#
loop_
_entity_poly.entity_id
_entity_poly.type
_entity_poly.pdbx_seq_one_letter_code
_entity_poly.pdbx_strand_id
1 'polypeptide(L)'
;MTKEDNIILYHYTTMNTFYNMIEHSLCYEEGDIHPKYITMWATHYAFQNDPTECQLFFEGLKAGVLDYTKKNNIVLNDKEKELTQHPQYNLNIFTISFSKQEDDLTMWRGYGQNGDGISLGFDFSKLPSTLPMYGADCKERKYWSESEPTYLLYDEIKRCEYVDTT
;
A
#
# COMPACT_ATOMS: atom_id res chain seq x y z
N MET A 1 35.27 -2.00 -4.04
CA MET A 1 33.94 -2.55 -4.37
C MET A 1 33.13 -2.53 -3.10
N THR A 2 32.25 -1.54 -2.96
CA THR A 2 31.27 -1.48 -1.87
C THR A 2 30.18 -2.51 -2.19
N LYS A 3 29.82 -3.37 -1.24
CA LYS A 3 28.57 -4.15 -1.33
C LYS A 3 27.46 -3.13 -1.52
N GLU A 4 26.86 -3.07 -2.69
CA GLU A 4 25.48 -2.60 -2.79
C GLU A 4 24.70 -3.56 -1.89
N ASP A 5 24.20 -3.06 -0.77
CA ASP A 5 23.36 -3.86 0.09
C ASP A 5 22.12 -4.20 -0.73
N ASN A 6 22.02 -5.45 -1.21
CA ASN A 6 20.83 -5.96 -1.88
C ASN A 6 19.67 -5.83 -0.88
N ILE A 7 18.85 -4.78 -1.04
CA ILE A 7 17.66 -4.59 -0.22
C ILE A 7 16.59 -5.52 -0.77
N ILE A 8 16.57 -6.76 -0.30
CA ILE A 8 15.47 -7.67 -0.58
C ILE A 8 14.37 -7.40 0.44
N LEU A 9 13.16 -7.08 -0.04
CA LEU A 9 11.96 -6.98 0.78
C LEU A 9 10.97 -8.07 0.41
N TYR A 10 10.26 -8.58 1.40
CA TYR A 10 9.46 -9.79 1.31
C TYR A 10 7.97 -9.49 1.43
N HIS A 11 7.17 -10.00 0.50
CA HIS A 11 5.71 -9.96 0.57
C HIS A 11 5.17 -11.34 0.94
N TYR A 12 4.62 -11.45 2.14
CA TYR A 12 3.98 -12.68 2.61
C TYR A 12 2.54 -12.71 2.16
N THR A 13 2.09 -13.85 1.64
CA THR A 13 0.73 -14.00 1.15
C THR A 13 0.29 -15.46 1.16
N THR A 14 -0.99 -15.70 0.85
CA THR A 14 -1.53 -17.05 0.72
C THR A 14 -1.15 -17.67 -0.62
N MET A 15 -1.11 -19.00 -0.72
CA MET A 15 -0.90 -19.68 -1.99
C MET A 15 -1.97 -19.33 -3.03
N ASN A 16 -3.22 -19.17 -2.61
CA ASN A 16 -4.31 -18.77 -3.50
C ASN A 16 -4.09 -17.36 -4.10
N THR A 17 -3.68 -16.39 -3.27
CA THR A 17 -3.34 -15.04 -3.75
C THR A 17 -2.16 -15.10 -4.72
N PHE A 18 -1.14 -15.90 -4.42
CA PHE A 18 -0.01 -16.09 -5.32
C PHE A 18 -0.42 -16.66 -6.68
N TYR A 19 -1.25 -17.70 -6.72
CA TYR A 19 -1.76 -18.23 -8.00
C TYR A 19 -2.51 -17.17 -8.81
N ASN A 20 -3.39 -16.40 -8.16
CA ASN A 20 -4.10 -15.30 -8.80
C ASN A 20 -3.14 -14.22 -9.35
N MET A 21 -2.05 -13.93 -8.65
CA MET A 21 -1.02 -13.00 -9.14
C MET A 21 -0.32 -13.55 -10.39
N ILE A 22 0.07 -14.82 -10.40
CA ILE A 22 0.73 -15.42 -11.56
C ILE A 22 -0.21 -15.49 -12.77
N GLU A 23 -1.48 -15.82 -12.55
CA GLU A 23 -2.46 -16.00 -13.62
C GLU A 23 -2.97 -14.67 -14.20
N HIS A 24 -3.12 -13.64 -13.37
CA HIS A 24 -3.86 -12.43 -13.76
C HIS A 24 -3.09 -11.12 -13.61
N SER A 25 -1.94 -11.12 -12.96
CA SER A 25 -1.17 -9.90 -12.69
C SER A 25 0.10 -9.78 -13.53
N LEU A 26 0.54 -10.85 -14.21
CA LEU A 26 1.68 -10.79 -15.12
C LEU A 26 1.29 -10.09 -16.43
N CYS A 27 2.09 -9.11 -16.82
CA CYS A 27 1.87 -8.32 -18.04
C CYS A 27 2.95 -8.62 -19.07
N TYR A 28 2.51 -8.85 -20.30
CA TYR A 28 3.33 -9.24 -21.44
C TYR A 28 3.25 -8.17 -22.52
N GLU A 29 4.34 -7.93 -23.22
CA GLU A 29 4.34 -7.14 -24.45
C GLU A 29 3.96 -8.04 -25.63
N GLU A 30 3.41 -7.43 -26.70
CA GLU A 30 2.99 -8.17 -27.88
C GLU A 30 4.17 -8.95 -28.49
N GLY A 31 4.03 -10.27 -28.56
CA GLY A 31 5.06 -11.16 -29.10
C GLY A 31 6.15 -11.60 -28.12
N ASP A 32 6.13 -11.17 -26.85
CA ASP A 32 7.05 -11.63 -25.81
C ASP A 32 6.36 -12.64 -24.86
N ILE A 33 6.99 -13.79 -24.65
CA ILE A 33 6.53 -14.83 -23.71
C ILE A 33 7.03 -14.60 -22.28
N HIS A 34 7.97 -13.66 -22.09
CA HIS A 34 8.50 -13.31 -20.78
C HIS A 34 7.74 -12.10 -20.21
N PRO A 35 7.23 -12.19 -18.98
CA PRO A 35 6.49 -11.08 -18.39
C PRO A 35 7.44 -9.89 -18.14
N LYS A 36 6.98 -8.69 -18.48
CA LYS A 36 7.75 -7.45 -18.26
C LYS A 36 7.55 -6.88 -16.86
N TYR A 37 6.33 -6.95 -16.35
CA TYR A 37 5.98 -6.44 -15.02
C TYR A 37 4.87 -7.27 -14.38
N ILE A 38 4.82 -7.20 -13.04
CA ILE A 38 3.79 -7.80 -12.21
C ILE A 38 2.93 -6.69 -11.60
N THR A 39 1.61 -6.84 -11.67
CA THR A 39 0.64 -5.91 -11.06
C THR A 39 0.20 -6.42 -9.70
N MET A 40 0.69 -5.80 -8.62
CA MET A 40 0.26 -6.20 -7.28
C MET A 40 -1.03 -5.49 -6.86
N TRP A 41 -1.85 -6.18 -6.07
CA TRP A 41 -3.08 -5.63 -5.51
C TRP A 41 -2.74 -4.84 -4.26
N ALA A 42 -3.18 -3.59 -4.21
CA ALA A 42 -3.05 -2.74 -3.04
C ALA A 42 -4.40 -2.62 -2.33
N THR A 43 -4.39 -2.60 -1.02
CA THR A 43 -5.59 -2.55 -0.18
C THR A 43 -5.91 -1.10 0.14
N HIS A 44 -7.17 -0.69 -0.02
CA HIS A 44 -7.58 0.64 0.41
C HIS A 44 -7.45 0.75 1.94
N TYR A 45 -6.87 1.85 2.43
CA TYR A 45 -6.53 2.00 3.85
C TYR A 45 -7.72 1.76 4.80
N ALA A 46 -8.94 2.10 4.36
CA ALA A 46 -10.17 1.92 5.15
C ALA A 46 -10.54 0.46 5.42
N PHE A 47 -9.97 -0.50 4.68
CA PHE A 47 -10.20 -1.94 4.86
C PHE A 47 -9.01 -2.66 5.52
N GLN A 48 -8.04 -1.92 6.07
CA GLN A 48 -6.93 -2.54 6.79
C GLN A 48 -7.39 -3.00 8.17
N ASN A 49 -6.83 -4.12 8.62
CA ASN A 49 -7.11 -4.69 9.94
C ASN A 49 -6.59 -3.81 11.09
N ASP A 50 -5.61 -2.95 10.81
CA ASP A 50 -5.05 -1.99 11.75
C ASP A 50 -5.36 -0.55 11.29
N PRO A 51 -6.34 0.13 11.91
CA PRO A 51 -6.68 1.51 11.56
C PRO A 51 -5.56 2.50 11.91
N THR A 52 -4.57 2.12 12.74
CA THR A 52 -3.45 2.99 13.11
C THR A 52 -2.35 3.04 12.05
N GLU A 53 -2.30 2.07 11.12
CA GLU A 53 -1.30 2.05 10.04
C GLU A 53 -1.39 3.31 9.17
N CYS A 54 -2.61 3.73 8.85
CA CYS A 54 -2.84 4.96 8.09
C CYS A 54 -2.52 6.22 8.92
N GLN A 55 -2.74 6.19 10.24
CA GLN A 55 -2.36 7.29 11.13
C GLN A 55 -0.85 7.50 11.13
N LEU A 56 -0.06 6.43 11.23
CA LEU A 56 1.41 6.50 11.18
C LEU A 56 1.91 7.10 9.88
N PHE A 57 1.29 6.75 8.75
CA PHE A 57 1.60 7.35 7.44
C PHE A 57 1.41 8.86 7.47
N PHE A 58 0.27 9.34 7.96
CA PHE A 58 -0.03 10.77 7.99
C PHE A 58 0.84 11.55 8.97
N GLU A 59 1.18 10.97 10.13
CA GLU A 59 2.11 11.56 11.08
C GLU A 59 3.51 11.71 10.47
N GLY A 60 3.99 10.67 9.78
CA GLY A 60 5.27 10.70 9.06
C GLY A 60 5.26 11.72 7.92
N LEU A 61 4.19 11.77 7.12
CA LEU A 61 4.02 12.74 6.04
C LEU A 61 4.07 14.18 6.58
N LYS A 62 3.31 14.46 7.64
CA LYS A 62 3.32 15.76 8.32
C LYS A 62 4.72 16.14 8.78
N ALA A 63 5.41 15.22 9.46
CA ALA A 63 6.78 15.45 9.92
C ALA A 63 7.74 15.75 8.75
N GLY A 64 7.63 14.99 7.65
CA GLY A 64 8.45 15.20 6.45
C GLY A 64 8.20 16.55 5.76
N VAL A 65 6.93 16.96 5.65
CA VAL A 65 6.56 18.28 5.10
C VAL A 65 7.12 19.41 5.98
N LEU A 66 7.00 19.30 7.30
CA LEU A 66 7.54 20.29 8.24
C LEU A 66 9.08 20.37 8.19
N ASP A 67 9.76 19.23 8.06
CA ASP A 67 11.21 19.20 7.90
C ASP A 67 11.65 19.82 6.57
N TYR A 68 10.97 19.48 5.47
CA TYR A 68 11.25 20.03 4.14
C TYR A 68 11.07 21.55 4.09
N THR A 69 9.95 22.05 4.63
CA THR A 69 9.65 23.48 4.66
C THR A 69 10.67 24.26 5.49
N LYS A 70 11.08 23.71 6.65
CA LYS A 70 12.15 24.28 7.48
C LYS A 70 13.50 24.31 6.75
N LYS A 71 13.88 23.23 6.08
CA LYS A 71 15.15 23.14 5.32
C LYS A 71 15.21 24.10 4.14
N ASN A 72 14.07 24.34 3.49
CA ASN A 72 13.99 25.18 2.29
C ASN A 72 13.49 26.60 2.55
N ASN A 73 13.32 27.00 3.82
CA ASN A 73 12.77 28.31 4.22
C ASN A 73 11.41 28.64 3.56
N ILE A 74 10.55 27.64 3.41
CA ILE A 74 9.20 27.80 2.86
C ILE A 74 8.23 28.09 4.00
N VAL A 75 7.46 29.17 3.88
CA VAL A 75 6.40 29.52 4.83
C VAL A 75 5.08 28.99 4.30
N LEU A 76 4.46 28.05 5.03
CA LEU A 76 3.13 27.55 4.69
C LEU A 76 2.05 28.59 4.96
N ASN A 77 1.10 28.73 4.04
CA ASN A 77 -0.14 29.48 4.28
C ASN A 77 -1.13 28.69 5.15
N ASP A 78 -2.20 29.32 5.59
CA ASP A 78 -3.13 28.70 6.55
C ASP A 78 -3.86 27.47 5.99
N LYS A 79 -4.17 27.48 4.69
CA LYS A 79 -4.76 26.32 3.99
C LYS A 79 -3.78 25.16 3.93
N GLU A 80 -2.51 25.43 3.65
CA GLU A 80 -1.45 24.40 3.63
C GLU A 80 -1.22 23.82 5.02
N LYS A 81 -1.23 24.65 6.07
CA LYS A 81 -1.16 24.17 7.45
C LYS A 81 -2.35 23.28 7.80
N GLU A 82 -3.56 23.66 7.41
CA GLU A 82 -4.76 22.86 7.62
C GLU A 82 -4.66 21.47 6.94
N LEU A 83 -4.21 21.43 5.69
CA LEU A 83 -3.99 20.18 4.94
C LEU A 83 -2.94 19.27 5.59
N THR A 84 -1.94 19.82 6.28
CA THR A 84 -0.96 19.02 7.04
C THR A 84 -1.48 18.52 8.38
N GLN A 85 -2.59 19.04 8.89
CA GLN A 85 -3.18 18.65 10.17
C GLN A 85 -4.31 17.64 10.03
N HIS A 86 -5.06 17.70 8.94
CA HIS A 86 -6.20 16.84 8.70
C HIS A 86 -5.99 16.03 7.42
N PRO A 87 -5.59 14.76 7.57
CA PRO A 87 -5.67 13.79 6.48
C PRO A 87 -7.04 13.87 5.82
N GLN A 88 -7.08 14.17 4.53
CA GLN A 88 -8.36 14.12 3.83
C GLN A 88 -8.76 12.65 3.68
N TYR A 89 -9.89 12.26 4.28
CA TYR A 89 -10.43 10.90 4.16
C TYR A 89 -10.71 10.48 2.70
N ASN A 90 -10.80 11.45 1.79
CA ASN A 90 -10.97 11.25 0.35
C ASN A 90 -9.65 11.02 -0.40
N LEU A 91 -8.53 10.92 0.30
CA LEU A 91 -7.30 10.42 -0.29
C LEU A 91 -7.53 8.92 -0.49
N ASN A 92 -7.87 8.53 -1.71
CA ASN A 92 -7.97 7.13 -2.15
C ASN A 92 -6.58 6.47 -2.03
N ILE A 93 -6.15 6.22 -0.80
CA ILE A 93 -4.84 5.66 -0.46
C ILE A 93 -4.96 4.16 -0.48
N PHE A 94 -4.11 3.55 -1.30
CA PHE A 94 -3.95 2.12 -1.36
C PHE A 94 -2.56 1.76 -0.89
N THR A 95 -2.48 0.79 0.02
CA THR A 95 -1.23 0.34 0.63
C THR A 95 -0.89 -1.07 0.16
N ILE A 96 0.40 -1.33 0.07
CA ILE A 96 0.96 -2.66 -0.09
C ILE A 96 2.16 -2.78 0.84
N SER A 97 2.25 -3.90 1.56
CA SER A 97 3.21 -4.05 2.64
C SER A 97 4.31 -5.04 2.25
N PHE A 98 5.55 -4.68 2.61
CA PHE A 98 6.73 -5.53 2.45
C PHE A 98 7.52 -5.57 3.76
N SER A 99 8.10 -6.72 4.08
CA SER A 99 8.91 -6.95 5.27
C SER A 99 10.40 -6.99 4.93
N LYS A 100 11.24 -6.57 5.87
CA LYS A 100 12.70 -6.82 5.78
C LYS A 100 13.08 -8.24 6.22
N GLN A 101 12.17 -8.93 6.91
CA GLN A 101 12.39 -10.27 7.40
C GLN A 101 11.99 -11.27 6.30
N GLU A 102 12.90 -12.19 5.99
CA GLU A 102 12.68 -13.30 5.03
C GLU A 102 11.85 -14.43 5.64
N ASP A 103 12.15 -14.78 6.88
CA ASP A 103 11.53 -15.87 7.63
C ASP A 103 11.18 -15.39 9.04
N ASP A 104 9.92 -14.97 9.23
CA ASP A 104 9.41 -14.47 10.50
C ASP A 104 8.09 -15.14 10.86
N LEU A 105 8.04 -15.71 12.07
CA LEU A 105 6.86 -16.44 12.56
C LEU A 105 5.61 -15.57 12.66
N THR A 106 5.75 -14.28 12.96
CA THR A 106 4.61 -13.36 13.05
C THR A 106 4.04 -13.12 11.65
N MET A 107 4.90 -12.92 10.66
CA MET A 107 4.51 -12.75 9.27
C MET A 107 3.87 -14.02 8.69
N TRP A 108 4.43 -15.19 8.98
CA TRP A 108 3.82 -16.47 8.58
C TRP A 108 2.43 -16.67 9.18
N ARG A 109 2.24 -16.33 10.46
CA ARG A 109 0.94 -16.42 11.12
C ARG A 109 -0.07 -15.42 10.57
N GLY A 110 0.33 -14.16 10.41
CA GLY A 110 -0.57 -13.09 10.00
C GLY A 110 -0.92 -13.10 8.51
N TYR A 111 0.06 -13.35 7.64
CA TYR A 111 -0.07 -13.13 6.20
C TYR A 111 0.27 -14.36 5.37
N GLY A 112 1.15 -15.23 5.85
CA GLY A 112 1.55 -16.48 5.19
C GLY A 112 0.67 -17.68 5.52
N GLN A 113 -0.62 -17.48 5.82
CA GLN A 113 -1.58 -18.55 6.11
C GLN A 113 -1.10 -19.57 7.17
N ASN A 114 -0.55 -19.08 8.30
CA ASN A 114 0.04 -19.91 9.35
C ASN A 114 1.13 -20.90 8.86
N GLY A 115 1.89 -20.50 7.83
CA GLY A 115 3.00 -21.29 7.27
C GLY A 115 2.64 -22.13 6.04
N ASP A 116 1.38 -22.11 5.59
CA ASP A 116 0.91 -22.78 4.36
C ASP A 116 0.88 -21.83 3.14
N GLY A 117 1.34 -20.59 3.32
CA GLY A 117 1.44 -19.57 2.29
C GLY A 117 2.82 -19.53 1.64
N ILE A 118 3.17 -18.35 1.11
CA ILE A 118 4.45 -18.08 0.46
C ILE A 118 4.98 -16.70 0.85
N SER A 119 6.31 -16.55 0.79
CA SER A 119 7.02 -15.29 0.91
C SER A 119 7.72 -14.99 -0.42
N LEU A 120 7.43 -13.83 -1.01
CA LEU A 120 7.99 -13.39 -2.29
C LEU A 120 9.04 -12.31 -2.03
N GLY A 121 10.30 -12.58 -2.37
CA GLY A 121 11.40 -11.62 -2.27
C GLY A 121 11.50 -10.71 -3.49
N PHE A 122 11.52 -9.41 -3.26
CA PHE A 122 11.69 -8.37 -4.27
C PHE A 122 12.99 -7.62 -4.05
N ASP A 123 13.80 -7.51 -5.10
CA ASP A 123 15.07 -6.77 -5.06
C ASP A 123 14.83 -5.27 -5.27
N PHE A 124 14.75 -4.53 -4.16
CA PHE A 124 14.53 -3.08 -4.15
C PHE A 124 15.80 -2.29 -4.49
N SER A 125 16.99 -2.92 -4.55
CA SER A 125 18.22 -2.23 -4.97
C SER A 125 18.15 -1.72 -6.41
N LYS A 126 17.27 -2.32 -7.23
CA LYS A 126 17.04 -1.97 -8.64
C LYS A 126 15.93 -0.96 -8.86
N LEU A 127 15.29 -0.45 -7.80
CA LEU A 127 14.30 0.60 -7.94
C LEU A 127 14.98 1.91 -8.32
N PRO A 128 14.40 2.69 -9.26
CA PRO A 128 14.96 3.99 -9.58
C PRO A 128 14.93 4.89 -8.33
N SER A 129 16.02 5.62 -8.09
CA SER A 129 16.18 6.54 -6.95
C SER A 129 15.11 7.63 -6.90
N THR A 130 14.46 7.88 -8.03
CA THR A 130 13.25 8.68 -8.15
C THR A 130 12.15 7.75 -8.65
N LEU A 131 11.09 7.57 -7.86
CA LEU A 131 9.83 7.08 -8.43
C LEU A 131 9.55 7.98 -9.64
N PRO A 132 9.45 7.45 -10.86
CA PRO A 132 8.96 8.29 -11.94
C PRO A 132 7.61 8.81 -11.46
N MET A 133 7.34 10.07 -11.73
CA MET A 133 6.03 10.68 -11.50
C MET A 133 5.05 10.04 -12.50
N TYR A 134 4.90 8.71 -12.44
CA TYR A 134 3.82 7.98 -13.08
C TYR A 134 2.59 8.49 -12.35
N GLY A 135 1.90 9.42 -13.00
CA GLY A 135 0.47 9.57 -12.78
C GLY A 135 -0.06 8.15 -12.79
N ALA A 136 -0.55 7.72 -11.64
CA ALA A 136 -0.92 6.35 -11.43
C ALA A 136 -1.97 6.05 -12.50
N ASP A 137 -1.59 5.30 -13.54
CA ASP A 137 -2.53 4.60 -14.40
C ASP A 137 -3.04 3.41 -13.57
N CYS A 138 -3.53 3.73 -12.36
CA CYS A 138 -4.43 2.92 -11.59
C CYS A 138 -5.66 2.84 -12.48
N LYS A 139 -5.64 1.87 -13.40
CA LYS A 139 -6.85 1.32 -13.95
C LYS A 139 -7.56 0.71 -12.75
N GLU A 140 -8.31 1.55 -12.04
CA GLU A 140 -9.34 1.13 -11.13
C GLU A 140 -10.16 0.15 -11.97
N ARG A 141 -10.04 -1.15 -11.69
CA ARG A 141 -10.93 -2.11 -12.34
C ARG A 141 -12.32 -1.59 -11.99
N LYS A 142 -13.09 -1.17 -12.99
CA LYS A 142 -14.54 -1.07 -12.86
C LYS A 142 -14.99 -2.44 -12.39
N TYR A 143 -15.10 -2.63 -11.09
CA TYR A 143 -15.76 -3.80 -10.56
C TYR A 143 -17.16 -3.79 -11.16
N TRP A 144 -17.56 -4.93 -11.73
CA TRP A 144 -18.97 -5.28 -11.88
C TRP A 144 -19.55 -5.48 -10.47
N SER A 145 -19.63 -4.40 -9.71
CA SER A 145 -20.35 -4.31 -8.46
C SER A 145 -21.56 -3.44 -8.76
N GLU A 146 -22.74 -4.04 -8.85
CA GLU A 146 -24.02 -3.33 -8.92
C GLU A 146 -24.30 -2.47 -7.67
N SER A 147 -23.38 -2.45 -6.70
CA SER A 147 -23.33 -1.49 -5.62
C SER A 147 -22.09 -0.61 -5.76
N GLU A 148 -22.29 0.63 -6.18
CA GLU A 148 -21.45 1.72 -5.66
C GLU A 148 -21.43 1.60 -4.12
N PRO A 149 -20.30 1.85 -3.44
CA PRO A 149 -20.26 1.84 -1.98
C PRO A 149 -21.02 3.06 -1.45
N THR A 150 -22.35 2.97 -1.47
CA THR A 150 -23.30 3.95 -0.92
C THR A 150 -23.21 4.07 0.60
N TYR A 151 -22.51 3.15 1.26
CA TYR A 151 -22.41 3.03 2.72
C TYR A 151 -21.33 3.93 3.37
N LEU A 152 -20.63 4.77 2.61
CA LEU A 152 -19.67 5.74 3.15
C LEU A 152 -20.11 7.19 2.99
N LEU A 153 -21.42 7.42 2.81
CA LEU A 153 -22.00 8.74 3.00
C LEU A 153 -21.87 9.14 4.48
N TYR A 154 -21.46 10.40 4.71
CA TYR A 154 -21.10 11.02 6.00
C TYR A 154 -22.05 10.72 7.19
N ASP A 155 -23.31 10.38 6.90
CA ASP A 155 -24.35 10.12 7.90
C ASP A 155 -24.37 8.65 8.40
N GLU A 156 -23.77 7.75 7.61
CA GLU A 156 -23.53 6.31 7.80
C GLU A 156 -22.68 5.95 9.03
N ILE A 157 -21.49 6.54 9.06
CA ILE A 157 -20.37 6.18 9.94
C ILE A 157 -20.69 6.44 11.41
N LYS A 158 -21.58 7.40 11.71
CA LYS A 158 -22.04 7.67 13.08
C LYS A 158 -22.89 6.53 13.67
N ARG A 159 -23.27 5.52 12.88
CA ARG A 159 -24.04 4.36 13.31
C ARG A 159 -23.22 3.07 13.44
N CYS A 160 -21.93 3.09 13.14
CA CYS A 160 -21.07 1.94 13.33
C CYS A 160 -20.76 1.76 14.83
N GLU A 161 -21.58 0.99 15.52
CA GLU A 161 -21.26 0.49 16.87
C GLU A 161 -20.31 -0.69 16.76
N TYR A 162 -19.23 -0.64 17.54
CA TYR A 162 -18.29 -1.74 17.70
C TYR A 162 -19.01 -2.92 18.34
N VAL A 163 -19.12 -4.04 17.63
CA VAL A 163 -19.67 -5.28 18.16
C VAL A 163 -18.51 -6.17 18.56
N ASP A 164 -18.28 -6.32 19.87
CA ASP A 164 -17.35 -7.32 20.38
C ASP A 164 -17.80 -8.71 19.92
N THR A 165 -16.86 -9.47 19.37
CA THR A 165 -17.11 -10.88 19.04
C THR A 165 -17.13 -11.69 20.32
N THR A 166 -18.25 -12.37 20.58
CA THR A 166 -18.42 -13.29 21.71
C THR A 166 -17.81 -14.65 21.42
#